data_AF-A0A940QU30-F1
#
_entry.id   AF-A0A940QU30-F1
#
_cell.length_a   1.000
_cell.length_b   1.000
_cell.length_c   1.000
_cell.angle_alpha   90.00
_cell.angle_beta   90.00
_cell.angle_gamma   90.00
#
_symmetry.space_group_name_H-M   'P 1'
#
loop_
_entity.id
_entity.type
_entity.pdbx_description
1 polymer ?
#
loop_
_entity_poly.entity_id
_entity_poly.type
_entity_poly.pdbx_seq_one_letter_code
_entity_poly.pdbx_strand_id
1 'polypeptide(L)'
;MRTSEINSGIKALDEVLQGIRLGDNVVWQVDRLEDYRYFAAPFAEAAIGAGRRLVYLRFASHPSVLAPHPGLETIELDPSLGFDYFTREVHLLIEAHGPEVMYVFDNLSALVVEWATDESLANFFQITCPFLFELNTVAYFALTRGQHAHYAVARIRDTTQILVDVYHTKDQMHIHPIKVWDRYSPQMFLPHLVAGENWHPLSQSREAAEVLTSARQSPLLETTQPLAPWESVYQKLSDYSKTSSGFDEGDPEQLALKQELGRMLIGHHPVFNRLADRYFTLE
;
A
#
# COMPACT_ATOMS: atom_id res chain seq x y z
N MET A 1 -16.13 22.57 -9.70
CA MET A 1 -15.84 22.70 -8.25
C MET A 1 -14.51 23.41 -8.10
N ARG A 2 -14.38 24.36 -7.17
CA ARG A 2 -13.05 24.84 -6.76
C ARG A 2 -12.41 23.70 -5.97
N THR A 3 -11.44 23.01 -6.55
CA THR A 3 -10.55 22.09 -5.84
C THR A 3 -9.79 22.92 -4.80
N SER A 4 -10.11 22.75 -3.52
CA SER A 4 -9.31 23.33 -2.46
C SER A 4 -8.02 22.52 -2.37
N GLU A 5 -6.93 23.09 -2.88
CA GLU A 5 -5.59 22.53 -2.75
C GLU A 5 -5.20 22.45 -1.26
N ILE A 6 -4.68 21.29 -0.88
CA ILE A 6 -4.10 20.97 0.42
C ILE A 6 -2.59 20.98 0.24
N ASN A 7 -1.91 21.73 1.10
CA ASN A 7 -0.46 21.84 1.09
C ASN A 7 0.14 20.56 1.69
N SER A 8 1.11 19.95 1.00
CA SER A 8 1.81 18.75 1.52
C SER A 8 2.85 19.05 2.61
N GLY A 9 3.07 20.32 2.93
CA GLY A 9 4.17 20.82 3.75
C GLY A 9 5.50 20.92 3.00
N ILE A 10 5.56 20.47 1.75
CA ILE A 10 6.77 20.49 0.92
C ILE A 10 6.44 21.17 -0.41
N LYS A 11 6.89 22.42 -0.58
CA LYS A 11 6.62 23.23 -1.78
C LYS A 11 7.02 22.52 -3.08
N ALA A 12 8.20 21.90 -3.11
CA ALA A 12 8.68 21.17 -4.28
C ALA A 12 7.76 19.98 -4.64
N LEU A 13 7.21 19.30 -3.64
CA LEU A 13 6.27 18.19 -3.85
C LEU A 13 4.95 18.70 -4.43
N ASP A 14 4.43 19.80 -3.89
CA ASP A 14 3.21 20.44 -4.41
C ASP A 14 3.41 20.90 -5.87
N GLU A 15 4.58 21.40 -6.24
CA GLU A 15 4.92 21.75 -7.62
C GLU A 15 4.95 20.53 -8.55
N VAL A 16 5.59 19.43 -8.11
CA VAL A 16 5.68 18.19 -8.90
C VAL A 16 4.32 17.54 -9.09
N LEU A 17 3.51 17.47 -8.03
CA LEU A 17 2.19 16.81 -8.03
C LEU A 17 1.05 17.72 -8.46
N GLN A 18 1.28 19.03 -8.64
CA GLN A 18 0.23 20.05 -8.79
C GLN A 18 -0.76 20.06 -7.60
N GLY A 19 -0.18 19.99 -6.39
CA GLY A 19 -0.86 20.04 -5.11
C GLY A 19 -1.65 18.77 -4.76
N ILE A 20 -1.81 18.54 -3.46
CA ILE A 20 -2.76 17.55 -2.95
C ILE A 20 -4.16 18.16 -2.99
N ARG A 21 -5.19 17.38 -3.31
CA ARG A 21 -6.59 17.81 -3.37
C ARG A 21 -7.41 17.00 -2.38
N LEU A 22 -8.49 17.60 -1.86
CA LEU A 22 -9.50 16.84 -1.15
C LEU A 22 -9.99 15.67 -2.02
N GLY A 23 -10.14 14.50 -1.39
CA GLY A 23 -10.40 13.22 -2.03
C GLY A 23 -9.14 12.42 -2.36
N ASP A 24 -7.94 13.01 -2.34
CA ASP A 24 -6.74 12.25 -2.68
C ASP A 24 -6.41 11.19 -1.62
N ASN A 25 -6.45 9.92 -2.05
CA ASN A 25 -5.63 8.88 -1.44
C ASN A 25 -4.22 9.00 -2.03
N VAL A 26 -3.21 9.12 -1.16
CA VAL A 26 -1.80 9.31 -1.53
C VAL A 26 -1.01 8.13 -1.00
N VAL A 27 -0.50 7.30 -1.91
CA VAL A 27 0.27 6.10 -1.56
C VAL A 27 1.75 6.35 -1.85
N TRP A 28 2.57 6.13 -0.82
CA TRP A 28 4.01 6.21 -0.88
C TRP A 28 4.61 4.81 -0.88
N GLN A 29 5.21 4.40 -2.00
CA GLN A 29 6.01 3.17 -2.02
C GLN A 29 7.44 3.50 -1.64
N VAL A 30 7.91 2.97 -0.50
CA VAL A 30 9.19 3.33 0.12
C VAL A 30 10.06 2.10 0.38
N ASP A 31 11.38 2.26 0.41
CA ASP A 31 12.28 1.20 0.91
C ASP A 31 12.42 1.24 2.43
N ARG A 32 12.30 2.44 3.02
CA ARG A 32 12.53 2.71 4.45
C ARG A 32 11.36 3.49 5.03
N LEU A 33 11.02 3.24 6.29
CA LEU A 33 9.95 3.97 6.96
C LEU A 33 10.30 5.46 7.11
N GLU A 34 11.58 5.77 7.31
CA GLU A 34 12.08 7.14 7.43
C GLU A 34 11.76 7.97 6.18
N ASP A 35 11.78 7.35 4.99
CA ASP A 35 11.44 8.01 3.74
C ASP A 35 9.94 8.37 3.73
N TYR A 36 9.07 7.51 4.26
CA TYR A 36 7.65 7.86 4.41
C TYR A 36 7.43 9.00 5.41
N ARG A 37 8.15 8.96 6.55
CA ARG A 37 8.09 10.01 7.58
C ARG A 37 8.52 11.38 7.06
N TYR A 38 9.48 11.41 6.12
CA TYR A 38 9.92 12.64 5.46
C TYR A 38 8.77 13.38 4.77
N PHE A 39 7.78 12.67 4.21
CA PHE A 39 6.60 13.29 3.57
C PHE A 39 5.41 13.42 4.52
N ALA A 40 5.16 12.42 5.38
CA ALA A 40 4.01 12.41 6.27
C ALA A 40 4.09 13.50 7.36
N ALA A 41 5.29 13.77 7.90
CA ALA A 41 5.44 14.76 8.97
C ALA A 41 5.19 16.21 8.49
N PRO A 42 5.76 16.70 7.38
CA PRO A 42 5.42 18.03 6.87
C PRO A 42 3.93 18.17 6.50
N PHE A 43 3.31 17.12 5.96
CA PHE A 43 1.88 17.12 5.67
C PHE A 43 1.05 17.29 6.95
N ALA A 44 1.40 16.55 8.01
CA ALA A 44 0.75 16.66 9.31
C ALA A 44 0.87 18.08 9.89
N GLU A 45 2.07 18.65 9.89
CA GLU A 45 2.31 20.01 10.38
C GLU A 45 1.54 21.06 9.56
N ALA A 46 1.53 20.93 8.24
CA ALA A 46 0.79 21.83 7.35
C ALA A 46 -0.73 21.74 7.58
N ALA A 47 -1.27 20.52 7.77
CA ALA A 47 -2.68 20.30 8.06
C ALA A 47 -3.09 20.93 9.40
N ILE A 48 -2.31 20.67 10.46
CA ILE A 48 -2.56 21.24 11.80
C ILE A 48 -2.45 22.77 11.76
N GLY A 49 -1.41 23.31 11.13
CA GLY A 49 -1.20 24.75 10.98
C GLY A 49 -2.33 25.45 10.21
N ALA A 50 -2.96 24.75 9.28
CA ALA A 50 -4.15 25.22 8.56
C ALA A 50 -5.48 25.03 9.33
N GLY A 51 -5.44 24.54 10.57
CA GLY A 51 -6.61 24.29 11.40
C GLY A 51 -7.47 23.10 10.92
N ARG A 52 -6.89 22.19 10.12
CA ARG A 52 -7.57 20.97 9.66
C ARG A 52 -7.48 19.89 10.74
N ARG A 53 -8.53 19.06 10.81
CA ARG A 53 -8.53 17.87 11.67
C ARG A 53 -7.58 16.84 11.07
N LEU A 54 -6.62 16.39 11.86
CA LEU A 54 -5.63 15.38 11.47
C LEU A 54 -5.74 14.18 12.41
N VAL A 55 -5.92 13.00 11.82
CA VAL A 55 -6.02 11.73 12.52
C VAL A 55 -4.89 10.81 12.05
N TYR A 56 -4.14 10.25 12.98
CA TYR A 56 -3.13 9.23 12.73
C TYR A 56 -3.62 7.87 13.21
N LEU A 57 -3.76 6.94 12.27
CA LEU A 57 -4.17 5.57 12.54
C LEU A 57 -2.92 4.71 12.72
N ARG A 58 -2.66 4.39 13.99
CA ARG A 58 -1.51 3.59 14.44
C ARG A 58 -1.93 2.14 14.64
N PHE A 59 -1.29 1.22 13.95
CA PHE A 59 -1.59 -0.22 14.03
C PHE A 59 -0.36 -1.11 13.89
N ALA A 60 0.80 -0.54 13.57
CA ALA A 60 2.02 -1.31 13.32
C ALA A 60 3.01 -1.21 14.47
N SER A 61 3.81 -2.28 14.63
CA SER A 61 4.87 -2.38 15.65
C SER A 61 6.12 -1.56 15.32
N HIS A 62 6.22 -1.01 14.11
CA HIS A 62 7.32 -0.14 13.72
C HIS A 62 7.28 1.20 14.49
N PRO A 63 8.40 1.95 14.53
CA PRO A 63 8.41 3.29 15.13
C PRO A 63 7.29 4.18 14.57
N SER A 64 6.71 5.05 15.40
CA SER A 64 5.59 5.90 14.96
C SER A 64 5.97 6.77 13.76
N VAL A 65 5.07 6.83 12.79
CA VAL A 65 5.23 7.68 11.59
C VAL A 65 5.26 9.14 12.03
N LEU A 66 4.25 9.54 12.80
CA LEU A 66 4.12 10.87 13.38
C LEU A 66 4.48 10.85 14.87
N ALA A 67 5.20 11.88 15.31
CA ALA A 67 5.42 12.13 16.72
C ALA A 67 4.15 12.75 17.34
N PRO A 68 3.87 12.53 18.63
CA PRO A 68 2.77 13.20 19.32
C PRO A 68 2.90 14.73 19.22
N HIS A 69 1.83 15.39 18.81
CA HIS A 69 1.79 16.84 18.60
C HIS A 69 0.41 17.41 18.96
N PRO A 70 0.29 18.62 19.55
CA PRO A 70 -1.00 19.27 19.73
C PRO A 70 -1.77 19.42 18.41
N GLY A 71 -3.03 19.00 18.39
CA GLY A 71 -3.86 19.01 17.16
C GLY A 71 -3.76 17.74 16.31
N LEU A 72 -2.86 16.81 16.66
CA LEU A 72 -2.87 15.44 16.14
C LEU A 72 -3.71 14.53 17.04
N GLU A 73 -4.70 13.87 16.47
CA GLU A 73 -5.45 12.79 17.13
C GLU A 73 -4.84 11.44 16.70
N THR A 74 -4.22 10.72 17.64
CA THR A 74 -3.68 9.37 17.36
C THR A 74 -4.66 8.32 17.86
N ILE A 75 -5.07 7.42 16.97
CA ILE A 75 -5.96 6.30 17.30
C ILE A 75 -5.21 5.00 17.06
N GLU A 76 -5.11 4.18 18.12
CA GLU A 76 -4.51 2.85 18.04
C GLU A 76 -5.54 1.81 17.64
N LEU A 77 -5.19 0.98 16.65
CA LEU A 77 -6.02 -0.09 16.12
C LEU A 77 -5.24 -1.40 16.19
N ASP A 78 -5.94 -2.49 16.49
CA ASP A 78 -5.35 -3.83 16.59
C ASP A 78 -5.65 -4.66 15.32
N PRO A 79 -4.67 -4.87 14.43
CA PRO A 79 -4.85 -5.67 13.22
C PRO A 79 -4.90 -7.19 13.48
N SER A 80 -4.49 -7.67 14.66
CA SER A 80 -4.41 -9.10 14.99
C SER A 80 -5.78 -9.78 15.12
N LEU A 81 -6.84 -8.97 15.28
CA LEU A 81 -8.23 -9.42 15.28
C LEU A 81 -8.76 -9.79 13.88
N GLY A 82 -7.94 -9.60 12.84
CA GLY A 82 -8.21 -10.01 11.47
C GLY A 82 -8.81 -8.90 10.59
N PHE A 83 -8.79 -9.16 9.29
CA PHE A 83 -9.20 -8.23 8.23
C PHE A 83 -10.59 -7.63 8.43
N ASP A 84 -11.62 -8.45 8.66
CA ASP A 84 -13.00 -7.99 8.77
C ASP A 84 -13.21 -7.06 9.97
N TYR A 85 -12.58 -7.39 11.10
CA TYR A 85 -12.64 -6.57 12.31
C TYR A 85 -11.98 -5.22 12.06
N PHE A 86 -10.72 -5.24 11.61
CA PHE A 86 -9.94 -4.02 11.39
C PHE A 86 -10.60 -3.10 10.36
N THR A 87 -11.05 -3.65 9.23
CA THR A 87 -11.70 -2.87 8.17
C THR A 87 -12.98 -2.20 8.68
N ARG A 88 -13.78 -2.91 9.48
CA ARG A 88 -14.98 -2.34 10.10
C ARG A 88 -14.65 -1.23 11.08
N GLU A 89 -13.67 -1.41 11.95
CA GLU A 89 -13.26 -0.37 12.92
C GLU A 89 -12.76 0.89 12.21
N VAL A 90 -11.93 0.74 11.18
CA VAL A 90 -11.48 1.85 10.34
C VAL A 90 -12.67 2.56 9.68
N HIS A 91 -13.63 1.80 9.16
CA HIS A 91 -14.83 2.37 8.53
C HIS A 91 -15.67 3.19 9.52
N LEU A 92 -15.97 2.64 10.70
CA LEU A 92 -16.72 3.32 11.76
C LEU A 92 -16.01 4.58 12.24
N LEU A 93 -14.68 4.53 12.34
CA LEU A 93 -13.86 5.67 12.71
C LEU A 93 -13.98 6.77 11.66
N ILE A 94 -13.78 6.44 10.38
CA ILE A 94 -13.88 7.41 9.28
C ILE A 94 -15.28 8.03 9.24
N GLU A 95 -16.33 7.21 9.39
CA GLU A 95 -17.72 7.66 9.43
C GLU A 95 -17.98 8.65 10.58
N ALA A 96 -17.51 8.34 11.79
CA ALA A 96 -17.69 9.19 12.96
C ALA A 96 -16.97 10.54 12.84
N HIS A 97 -15.84 10.57 12.13
CA HIS A 97 -15.06 11.79 11.91
C HIS A 97 -15.67 12.70 10.85
N GLY A 98 -16.27 12.11 9.81
CA GLY A 98 -16.95 12.83 8.74
C GLY A 98 -16.00 13.41 7.68
N PRO A 99 -16.49 14.41 6.90
CA PRO A 99 -15.79 14.87 5.71
C PRO A 99 -14.59 15.79 5.99
N GLU A 100 -13.73 15.94 4.98
CA GLU A 100 -12.56 16.84 4.96
C GLU A 100 -11.55 16.63 6.11
N VAL A 101 -11.47 15.41 6.65
CA VAL A 101 -10.45 15.02 7.63
C VAL A 101 -9.17 14.57 6.91
N MET A 102 -8.03 14.89 7.50
CA MET A 102 -6.71 14.45 7.03
C MET A 102 -6.32 13.19 7.80
N TYR A 103 -5.94 12.14 7.08
CA TYR A 103 -5.52 10.87 7.66
C TYR A 103 -4.07 10.56 7.30
N VAL A 104 -3.32 10.08 8.28
CA VAL A 104 -2.05 9.39 8.07
C VAL A 104 -2.21 7.98 8.63
N PHE A 105 -1.84 6.97 7.86
CA PHE A 105 -1.88 5.58 8.30
C PHE A 105 -0.45 5.11 8.59
N ASP A 106 -0.30 4.14 9.48
CA ASP A 106 0.92 3.33 9.52
C ASP A 106 1.18 2.64 8.17
N ASN A 107 2.38 2.07 8.01
CA ASN A 107 2.73 1.37 6.78
C ASN A 107 1.82 0.14 6.61
N LEU A 108 1.06 0.12 5.52
CA LEU A 108 0.09 -0.94 5.25
C LEU A 108 0.75 -2.32 5.04
N SER A 109 2.04 -2.37 4.72
CA SER A 109 2.79 -3.62 4.66
C SER A 109 2.81 -4.37 6.00
N ALA A 110 2.65 -3.68 7.13
CA ALA A 110 2.54 -4.32 8.43
C ALA A 110 1.26 -5.18 8.55
N LEU A 111 0.20 -4.87 7.80
CA LEU A 111 -1.06 -5.61 7.84
C LEU A 111 -0.94 -7.00 7.22
N VAL A 112 -0.06 -7.19 6.24
CA VAL A 112 0.14 -8.51 5.60
C VAL A 112 0.76 -9.51 6.57
N VAL A 113 1.57 -9.04 7.53
CA VAL A 113 2.12 -9.89 8.59
C VAL A 113 0.99 -10.49 9.43
N GLU A 114 -0.05 -9.70 9.71
CA GLU A 114 -1.18 -10.09 10.58
C GLU A 114 -2.29 -10.81 9.80
N TRP A 115 -2.51 -10.47 8.53
CA TRP A 115 -3.59 -11.02 7.69
C TRP A 115 -3.15 -12.13 6.74
N ALA A 116 -1.84 -12.42 6.71
CA ALA A 116 -1.17 -13.45 5.89
C ALA A 116 -1.35 -13.35 4.36
N THR A 117 -2.11 -12.37 3.84
CA THR A 117 -2.47 -12.29 2.42
C THR A 117 -2.46 -10.86 1.89
N ASP A 118 -1.84 -10.69 0.72
CA ASP A 118 -1.93 -9.47 -0.09
C ASP A 118 -3.36 -9.20 -0.60
N GLU A 119 -4.17 -10.26 -0.71
CA GLU A 119 -5.58 -10.17 -1.09
C GLU A 119 -6.38 -9.33 -0.09
N SER A 120 -6.19 -9.57 1.21
CA SER A 120 -6.84 -8.80 2.27
C SER A 120 -6.40 -7.34 2.28
N LEU A 121 -5.10 -7.08 2.07
CA LEU A 121 -4.58 -5.71 1.95
C LEU A 121 -5.22 -4.96 0.76
N ALA A 122 -5.26 -5.59 -0.40
CA ALA A 122 -5.85 -4.97 -1.58
C ALA A 122 -7.37 -4.76 -1.42
N ASN A 123 -8.08 -5.71 -0.80
CA ASN A 123 -9.51 -5.56 -0.50
C ASN A 123 -9.77 -4.44 0.51
N PHE A 124 -8.94 -4.32 1.56
CA PHE A 124 -9.00 -3.22 2.52
C PHE A 124 -8.91 -1.88 1.79
N PHE A 125 -7.94 -1.75 0.89
CA PHE A 125 -7.73 -0.53 0.12
C PHE A 125 -8.92 -0.23 -0.82
N GLN A 126 -9.43 -1.26 -1.51
CA GLN A 126 -10.58 -1.12 -2.43
C GLN A 126 -11.90 -0.81 -1.71
N ILE A 127 -12.05 -1.18 -0.44
CA ILE A 127 -13.23 -0.86 0.37
C ILE A 127 -13.10 0.52 1.01
N THR A 128 -11.93 0.83 1.58
CA THR A 128 -11.74 2.02 2.43
C THR A 128 -11.51 3.29 1.61
N CYS A 129 -10.72 3.23 0.53
CA CYS A 129 -10.34 4.42 -0.23
C CYS A 129 -11.48 5.08 -1.01
N PRO A 130 -12.44 4.34 -1.62
CA PRO A 130 -13.62 4.97 -2.21
C PRO A 130 -14.45 5.74 -1.17
N PHE A 131 -14.58 5.19 0.05
CA PHE A 131 -15.30 5.87 1.13
C PHE A 131 -14.59 7.15 1.58
N LEU A 132 -13.26 7.09 1.75
CA LEU A 132 -12.43 8.28 2.03
C LEU A 132 -12.55 9.35 0.94
N PHE A 133 -12.61 8.93 -0.33
CA PHE A 133 -12.79 9.81 -1.49
C PHE A 133 -14.15 10.51 -1.45
N GLU A 134 -15.24 9.79 -1.20
CA GLU A 134 -16.60 10.35 -1.08
C GLU A 134 -16.71 11.41 0.02
N LEU A 135 -15.99 11.21 1.12
CA LEU A 135 -15.92 12.15 2.24
C LEU A 135 -14.97 13.33 1.99
N ASN A 136 -14.39 13.47 0.80
CA ASN A 136 -13.42 14.53 0.48
C ASN A 136 -12.26 14.60 1.49
N THR A 137 -11.83 13.45 2.03
CA THR A 137 -10.68 13.37 2.95
C THR A 137 -9.37 13.40 2.17
N VAL A 138 -8.25 13.59 2.86
CA VAL A 138 -6.92 13.28 2.28
C VAL A 138 -6.29 12.20 3.14
N ALA A 139 -5.83 11.12 2.52
CA ALA A 139 -5.27 9.99 3.26
C ALA A 139 -3.87 9.63 2.74
N TYR A 140 -2.88 9.63 3.63
CA TYR A 140 -1.53 9.17 3.35
C TYR A 140 -1.36 7.73 3.78
N PHE A 141 -0.87 6.91 2.87
CA PHE A 141 -0.56 5.50 3.08
C PHE A 141 0.89 5.22 2.68
N ALA A 142 1.51 4.23 3.30
CA ALA A 142 2.79 3.70 2.86
C ALA A 142 2.69 2.21 2.50
N LEU A 143 3.53 1.80 1.55
CA LEU A 143 3.83 0.42 1.20
C LEU A 143 5.34 0.25 1.13
N THR A 144 5.85 -0.82 1.73
CA THR A 144 7.24 -1.24 1.56
C THR A 144 7.43 -1.84 0.16
N ARG A 145 8.39 -1.32 -0.59
CA ARG A 145 8.71 -1.79 -1.94
C ARG A 145 9.10 -3.27 -1.94
N GLY A 146 8.62 -4.00 -2.94
CA GLY A 146 9.00 -5.40 -3.18
C GLY A 146 8.43 -6.41 -2.16
N GLN A 147 7.56 -5.97 -1.24
CA GLN A 147 6.94 -6.85 -0.22
C GLN A 147 5.55 -7.35 -0.60
N HIS A 148 5.01 -6.92 -1.76
CA HIS A 148 3.64 -7.20 -2.17
C HIS A 148 3.60 -7.79 -3.58
N ALA A 149 2.69 -8.72 -3.79
CA ALA A 149 2.39 -9.25 -5.10
C ALA A 149 1.94 -8.14 -6.06
N HIS A 150 2.36 -8.27 -7.33
CA HIS A 150 2.12 -7.25 -8.36
C HIS A 150 0.62 -6.94 -8.54
N TYR A 151 -0.25 -7.95 -8.42
CA TYR A 151 -1.70 -7.75 -8.53
C TYR A 151 -2.25 -6.85 -7.41
N ALA A 152 -1.72 -6.97 -6.18
CA ALA A 152 -2.17 -6.16 -5.05
C ALA A 152 -1.72 -4.71 -5.23
N VAL A 153 -0.46 -4.50 -5.61
CA VAL A 153 0.04 -3.16 -5.94
C VAL A 153 -0.74 -2.54 -7.10
N ALA A 154 -1.08 -3.32 -8.14
CA ALA A 154 -1.91 -2.85 -9.24
C ALA A 154 -3.31 -2.42 -8.79
N ARG A 155 -3.99 -3.20 -7.93
CA ARG A 155 -5.29 -2.83 -7.37
C ARG A 155 -5.23 -1.57 -6.50
N ILE A 156 -4.17 -1.41 -5.73
CA ILE A 156 -3.92 -0.19 -4.95
C ILE A 156 -3.70 1.00 -5.89
N ARG A 157 -2.84 0.85 -6.91
CA ARG A 157 -2.59 1.86 -7.93
C ARG A 157 -3.88 2.27 -8.64
N ASP A 158 -4.74 1.33 -9.00
CA ASP A 158 -5.96 1.62 -9.75
C ASP A 158 -6.98 2.39 -8.89
N THR A 159 -6.99 2.13 -7.58
CA THR A 159 -7.90 2.77 -6.61
C THR A 159 -7.41 4.14 -6.13
N THR A 160 -6.11 4.31 -5.92
CA THR A 160 -5.54 5.55 -5.36
C THR A 160 -5.58 6.72 -6.35
N GLN A 161 -5.61 7.96 -5.86
CA GLN A 161 -5.50 9.15 -6.71
C GLN A 161 -4.04 9.44 -7.04
N ILE A 162 -3.15 9.24 -6.07
CA ILE A 162 -1.72 9.49 -6.21
C ILE A 162 -0.93 8.25 -5.74
N LEU A 163 0.02 7.82 -6.57
CA LEU A 163 1.02 6.80 -6.22
C LEU A 163 2.40 7.34 -6.56
N VAL A 164 3.28 7.37 -5.56
CA VAL A 164 4.66 7.86 -5.69
C VAL A 164 5.64 6.80 -5.22
N ASP A 165 6.62 6.47 -6.06
CA ASP A 165 7.75 5.65 -5.67
C ASP A 165 8.86 6.53 -5.09
N VAL A 166 9.40 6.13 -3.93
CA VAL A 166 10.53 6.79 -3.27
C VAL A 166 11.68 5.80 -3.13
N TYR A 167 12.85 6.13 -3.65
CA TYR A 167 14.00 5.24 -3.63
C TYR A 167 15.30 6.04 -3.54
N HIS A 168 16.38 5.35 -3.18
CA HIS A 168 17.70 5.97 -3.08
C HIS A 168 18.61 5.51 -4.23
N THR A 169 19.37 6.44 -4.79
CA THR A 169 20.46 6.11 -5.74
C THR A 169 21.67 6.94 -5.37
N LYS A 170 22.82 6.30 -5.13
CA LYS A 170 24.05 6.97 -4.66
C LYS A 170 23.80 7.85 -3.41
N ASP A 171 23.06 7.30 -2.44
CA ASP A 171 22.64 7.97 -1.19
C ASP A 171 21.79 9.24 -1.35
N GLN A 172 21.24 9.44 -2.55
CA GLN A 172 20.31 10.52 -2.83
C GLN A 172 18.89 9.98 -2.97
N MET A 173 17.95 10.58 -2.23
CA MET A 173 16.54 10.25 -2.31
C MET A 173 15.95 10.81 -3.62
N HIS A 174 15.20 9.96 -4.30
CA HIS A 174 14.46 10.30 -5.51
C HIS A 174 13.00 9.95 -5.31
N ILE A 175 12.12 10.75 -5.91
CA ILE A 175 10.72 10.39 -6.07
C ILE A 175 10.38 10.19 -7.54
N HIS A 176 9.44 9.31 -7.81
CA HIS A 176 8.90 9.08 -9.15
C HIS A 176 7.38 8.92 -9.03
N PRO A 177 6.61 9.95 -9.40
CA PRO A 177 5.16 9.82 -9.49
C PRO A 177 4.80 8.78 -10.55
N ILE A 178 4.15 7.70 -10.11
CA ILE A 178 3.71 6.60 -10.98
C ILE A 178 2.28 6.85 -11.48
N LYS A 179 1.44 7.42 -10.59
CA LYS A 179 0.08 7.82 -10.91
C LYS A 179 -0.22 9.15 -10.24
N VAL A 180 -0.81 10.06 -11.00
CA VAL A 180 -1.43 11.27 -10.48
C VAL A 180 -2.74 11.47 -11.24
N TRP A 181 -3.86 11.28 -10.57
CA TRP A 181 -5.19 11.32 -11.19
C TRP A 181 -5.63 12.75 -11.50
N ASP A 182 -6.18 12.94 -12.70
CA ASP A 182 -6.75 14.21 -13.19
C ASP A 182 -5.80 15.42 -13.10
N ARG A 183 -4.51 15.15 -13.34
CA ARG A 183 -3.42 16.13 -13.35
C ARG A 183 -2.37 15.75 -14.38
N TYR A 184 -1.73 16.75 -14.95
CA TYR A 184 -0.69 16.51 -15.95
C TYR A 184 0.33 17.65 -16.01
N SER A 185 1.60 17.28 -16.03
CA SER A 185 2.72 18.14 -16.42
C SER A 185 3.72 17.31 -17.24
N PRO A 186 4.41 17.90 -18.24
CA PRO A 186 5.39 17.18 -19.06
C PRO A 186 6.51 16.48 -18.27
N GLN A 187 6.79 16.95 -17.07
CA GLN A 187 7.89 16.45 -16.23
C GLN A 187 7.40 15.60 -15.04
N MET A 188 6.09 15.57 -14.76
CA MET A 188 5.50 14.95 -13.57
C MET A 188 5.89 13.48 -13.39
N PHE A 189 5.84 12.71 -14.46
CA PHE A 189 6.11 11.26 -14.45
C PHE A 189 7.58 10.93 -14.73
N LEU A 190 8.48 11.89 -14.52
CA LEU A 190 9.92 11.64 -14.50
C LEU A 190 10.38 11.44 -13.05
N PRO A 191 11.50 10.75 -12.82
CA PRO A 191 12.17 10.79 -11.54
C PRO A 191 12.64 12.21 -11.20
N HIS A 192 12.45 12.62 -9.95
CA HIS A 192 12.92 13.88 -9.41
C HIS A 192 13.86 13.63 -8.23
N LEU A 193 14.98 14.34 -8.20
CA LEU A 193 15.90 14.34 -7.06
C LEU A 193 15.30 15.17 -5.92
N VAL A 194 15.20 14.58 -4.72
CA VAL A 194 14.77 15.27 -3.50
C VAL A 194 15.94 16.05 -2.93
N ALA A 195 16.07 17.32 -3.34
CA ALA A 195 17.13 18.21 -2.88
C ALA A 195 16.63 19.65 -2.72
N GLY A 196 16.84 20.24 -1.54
CA GLY A 196 16.50 21.63 -1.26
C GLY A 196 15.01 21.96 -1.48
N GLU A 197 14.75 23.19 -1.92
CA GLU A 197 13.39 23.71 -2.14
C GLU A 197 12.83 23.47 -3.55
N ASN A 198 13.65 23.01 -4.49
CA ASN A 198 13.26 22.79 -5.89
C ASN A 198 13.72 21.41 -6.35
N TRP A 199 12.77 20.55 -6.71
CA TRP A 199 13.10 19.22 -7.22
C TRP A 199 13.19 19.24 -8.74
N HIS A 200 14.34 18.85 -9.26
CA HIS A 200 14.60 18.87 -10.70
C HIS A 200 14.33 17.50 -11.32
N PRO A 201 13.62 17.43 -12.45
CA PRO A 201 13.40 16.18 -13.16
C PRO A 201 14.70 15.71 -13.82
N LEU A 202 14.98 14.42 -13.67
CA LEU A 202 16.12 13.77 -14.30
C LEU A 202 15.79 13.53 -15.79
N SER A 203 16.02 14.55 -16.62
CA SER A 203 15.56 14.53 -18.02
C SER A 203 16.64 14.21 -19.07
N GLN A 204 17.94 14.48 -18.85
CA GLN A 204 18.97 14.29 -19.91
C GLN A 204 20.40 14.05 -19.42
N SER A 205 20.69 12.97 -18.68
CA SER A 205 22.08 12.59 -18.39
C SER A 205 22.25 11.07 -18.30
N ARG A 206 23.50 10.61 -18.42
CA ARG A 206 23.89 9.20 -18.19
C ARG A 206 23.44 8.71 -16.79
N GLU A 207 23.33 9.62 -15.83
CA GLU A 207 22.81 9.37 -14.48
C GLU A 207 21.28 9.16 -14.48
N ALA A 208 20.53 9.89 -15.32
CA ALA A 208 19.10 9.63 -15.51
C ALA A 208 18.86 8.21 -16.04
N ALA A 209 19.72 7.71 -16.94
CA ALA A 209 19.63 6.33 -17.42
C ALA A 209 19.94 5.30 -16.33
N GLU A 210 20.94 5.53 -15.48
CA GLU A 210 21.24 4.67 -14.32
C GLU A 210 20.07 4.64 -13.32
N VAL A 211 19.53 5.81 -12.99
CA VAL A 211 18.38 5.99 -12.08
C VAL A 211 17.09 5.38 -12.64
N LEU A 212 16.82 5.57 -13.94
CA LEU A 212 15.69 4.94 -14.61
C LEU A 212 15.86 3.42 -14.69
N THR A 213 17.08 2.90 -14.74
CA THR A 213 17.34 1.45 -14.74
C THR A 213 17.12 0.85 -13.36
N SER A 214 17.56 1.51 -12.29
CA SER A 214 17.21 1.10 -10.91
C SER A 214 15.70 1.25 -10.65
N ALA A 215 15.06 2.30 -11.19
CA ALA A 215 13.61 2.47 -11.10
C ALA A 215 12.84 1.41 -11.91
N ARG A 216 13.38 0.92 -13.04
CA ARG A 216 12.79 -0.16 -13.86
C ARG A 216 12.88 -1.54 -13.23
N GLN A 217 13.80 -1.75 -12.28
CA GLN A 217 13.76 -2.93 -11.41
C GLN A 217 12.60 -2.87 -10.39
N SER A 218 11.81 -1.79 -10.39
CA SER A 218 10.56 -1.75 -9.65
C SER A 218 9.51 -2.64 -10.33
N PRO A 219 8.82 -3.51 -9.57
CA PRO A 219 7.85 -4.48 -10.07
C PRO A 219 6.63 -3.89 -10.80
N LEU A 220 6.49 -2.56 -10.85
CA LEU A 220 5.39 -1.84 -11.50
C LEU A 220 5.55 -1.72 -13.03
N LEU A 221 6.76 -1.89 -13.56
CA LEU A 221 7.08 -1.74 -14.99
C LEU A 221 7.21 -3.07 -15.74
N GLU A 222 7.36 -4.20 -15.04
CA GLU A 222 7.37 -5.53 -15.64
C GLU A 222 5.96 -6.14 -15.64
N THR A 223 5.34 -6.19 -16.82
CA THR A 223 4.12 -6.95 -17.10
C THR A 223 4.41 -8.45 -17.25
N THR A 224 5.19 -9.03 -16.36
CA THR A 224 5.37 -10.48 -16.28
C THR A 224 4.67 -10.92 -15.02
N GLN A 225 3.49 -11.53 -15.14
CA GLN A 225 2.74 -12.08 -14.01
C GLN A 225 3.64 -13.04 -13.23
N PRO A 226 4.06 -12.74 -11.99
CA PRO A 226 4.54 -13.78 -11.10
C PRO A 226 3.32 -14.45 -10.48
N LEU A 227 3.31 -15.78 -10.49
CA LEU A 227 2.28 -16.56 -9.83
C LEU A 227 2.21 -16.17 -8.35
N ALA A 228 1.00 -15.90 -7.87
CA ALA A 228 0.76 -15.74 -6.44
C ALA A 228 1.25 -16.99 -5.68
N PRO A 229 1.72 -16.88 -4.43
CA PRO A 229 2.23 -18.04 -3.68
C PRO A 229 1.26 -19.23 -3.65
N TRP A 230 -0.05 -18.98 -3.48
CA TRP A 230 -1.09 -20.01 -3.52
C TRP A 230 -1.24 -20.65 -4.91
N GLU A 231 -1.01 -19.89 -5.99
CA GLU A 231 -1.06 -20.40 -7.36
C GLU A 231 0.12 -21.36 -7.61
N SER A 232 1.29 -21.10 -7.03
CA SER A 232 2.43 -22.03 -7.11
C SER A 232 2.17 -23.35 -6.36
N VAL A 233 1.49 -23.28 -5.20
CA VAL A 233 1.10 -24.46 -4.41
C VAL A 233 -0.01 -25.22 -5.13
N TYR A 234 -1.00 -24.52 -5.68
CA TYR A 234 -2.09 -25.09 -6.46
C TYR A 234 -1.59 -25.75 -7.75
N GLN A 235 -0.64 -25.15 -8.45
CA GLN A 235 -0.04 -25.76 -9.64
C GLN A 235 0.71 -27.04 -9.31
N LYS A 236 1.51 -27.06 -8.23
CA LYS A 236 2.16 -28.29 -7.77
C LYS A 236 1.14 -29.39 -7.46
N LEU A 237 0.07 -29.06 -6.72
CA LEU A 237 -1.02 -30.00 -6.43
C LEU A 237 -1.76 -30.47 -7.70
N SER A 238 -1.97 -29.56 -8.65
CA SER A 238 -2.58 -29.86 -9.95
C SER A 238 -1.70 -30.71 -10.85
N ASP A 239 -0.38 -30.68 -10.68
CA ASP A 239 0.54 -31.50 -11.46
C ASP A 239 0.61 -32.94 -10.91
N TYR A 240 0.46 -33.11 -9.59
CA TYR A 240 0.23 -34.43 -8.99
C TYR A 240 -1.08 -35.06 -9.47
N SER A 241 -2.18 -34.28 -9.55
CA SER A 241 -3.47 -34.79 -10.02
C SER A 241 -3.48 -35.17 -11.51
N LYS A 242 -2.63 -34.55 -12.34
CA LYS A 242 -2.42 -34.91 -13.75
C LYS A 242 -1.50 -36.11 -13.98
N THR A 243 -0.75 -36.53 -12.97
CA THR A 243 0.14 -37.70 -13.05
C THR A 243 -0.69 -38.98 -12.94
N SER A 244 -0.28 -40.08 -13.60
CA SER A 244 -1.04 -41.35 -13.63
C SER A 244 -1.36 -41.98 -12.27
N SER A 245 -0.72 -41.51 -11.20
CA SER A 245 -0.93 -41.94 -9.81
C SER A 245 -2.02 -41.15 -9.09
N GLY A 246 -2.45 -40.00 -9.61
CA GLY A 246 -3.42 -39.10 -8.97
C GLY A 246 -2.90 -38.44 -7.68
N PHE A 247 -3.78 -37.70 -7.01
CA PHE A 247 -3.53 -37.17 -5.66
C PHE A 247 -3.62 -38.29 -4.63
N ASP A 248 -2.61 -38.42 -3.77
CA ASP A 248 -2.54 -39.43 -2.70
C ASP A 248 -2.57 -38.76 -1.33
N GLU A 249 -3.70 -38.89 -0.60
CA GLU A 249 -3.84 -38.39 0.78
C GLU A 249 -2.92 -39.10 1.78
N GLY A 250 -2.32 -40.24 1.40
CA GLY A 250 -1.30 -40.94 2.18
C GLY A 250 0.12 -40.39 2.00
N ASP A 251 0.36 -39.54 0.99
CA ASP A 251 1.64 -38.89 0.76
C ASP A 251 1.79 -37.65 1.66
N PRO A 252 2.77 -37.63 2.60
CA PRO A 252 2.96 -36.51 3.51
C PRO A 252 3.22 -35.17 2.82
N GLU A 253 3.85 -35.17 1.64
CA GLU A 253 4.14 -33.96 0.89
C GLU A 253 2.86 -33.36 0.29
N GLN A 254 2.04 -34.19 -0.35
CA GLN A 254 0.80 -33.78 -0.98
C GLN A 254 -0.24 -33.32 0.06
N LEU A 255 -0.32 -34.02 1.20
CA LEU A 255 -1.19 -33.64 2.31
C LEU A 255 -0.76 -32.30 2.93
N ALA A 256 0.55 -32.07 3.10
CA ALA A 256 1.07 -30.80 3.61
C ALA A 256 0.75 -29.64 2.66
N LEU A 257 0.94 -29.83 1.36
CA LEU A 257 0.60 -28.84 0.34
C LEU A 257 -0.91 -28.53 0.30
N LYS A 258 -1.79 -29.55 0.45
CA LYS A 258 -3.25 -29.36 0.54
C LYS A 258 -3.63 -28.51 1.76
N GLN A 259 -3.06 -28.82 2.92
CA GLN A 259 -3.29 -28.06 4.15
C GLN A 259 -2.73 -26.64 4.08
N GLU A 260 -1.57 -26.47 3.46
CA GLU A 260 -0.96 -25.17 3.22
C GLU A 260 -1.83 -24.31 2.30
N LEU A 261 -2.33 -24.87 1.19
CA LEU A 261 -3.28 -24.20 0.31
C LEU A 261 -4.58 -23.84 1.06
N GLY A 262 -5.12 -24.76 1.87
CA GLY A 262 -6.31 -24.49 2.70
C GLY A 262 -6.11 -23.33 3.67
N ARG A 263 -4.93 -23.25 4.31
CA ARG A 263 -4.56 -22.12 5.19
C ARG A 263 -4.37 -20.82 4.41
N MET A 264 -3.79 -20.88 3.21
CA MET A 264 -3.63 -19.70 2.34
C MET A 264 -4.99 -19.16 1.86
N LEU A 265 -5.98 -20.02 1.61
CA LEU A 265 -7.30 -19.64 1.11
C LEU A 265 -8.29 -19.24 2.22
N ILE A 266 -8.20 -19.84 3.42
CA ILE A 266 -9.24 -19.76 4.47
C ILE A 266 -8.67 -19.26 5.81
N GLY A 267 -7.34 -19.02 5.89
CA GLY A 267 -6.65 -18.51 7.07
C GLY A 267 -6.39 -19.58 8.15
N HIS A 268 -6.09 -19.15 9.38
CA HIS A 268 -5.67 -20.05 10.47
C HIS A 268 -6.82 -20.55 11.37
N HIS A 269 -8.08 -20.30 11.03
CA HIS A 269 -9.20 -20.64 11.91
C HIS A 269 -9.39 -22.18 12.03
N PRO A 270 -9.26 -22.77 13.23
CA PRO A 270 -9.15 -24.22 13.39
C PRO A 270 -10.43 -25.00 13.07
N VAL A 271 -11.61 -24.36 13.12
CA VAL A 271 -12.87 -24.99 12.68
C VAL A 271 -12.98 -25.00 11.16
N PHE A 272 -12.60 -23.91 10.49
CA PHE A 272 -12.70 -23.80 9.04
C PHE A 272 -11.66 -24.67 8.35
N ASN A 273 -10.44 -24.74 8.87
CA ASN A 273 -9.41 -25.63 8.35
C ASN A 273 -9.80 -27.11 8.48
N ARG A 274 -10.39 -27.51 9.60
CA ARG A 274 -10.92 -28.89 9.76
C ARG A 274 -12.06 -29.21 8.78
N LEU A 275 -12.90 -28.23 8.45
CA LEU A 275 -13.97 -28.41 7.48
C LEU A 275 -13.39 -28.45 6.05
N ALA A 276 -12.45 -27.57 5.72
CA ALA A 276 -11.78 -27.54 4.44
C ALA A 276 -11.00 -28.83 4.18
N ASP A 277 -10.21 -29.30 5.15
CA ASP A 277 -9.47 -30.57 5.05
C ASP A 277 -10.39 -31.76 4.77
N ARG A 278 -11.62 -31.71 5.31
CA ARG A 278 -12.61 -32.80 5.22
C ARG A 278 -13.45 -32.76 3.95
N TYR A 279 -13.76 -31.58 3.43
CA TYR A 279 -14.75 -31.41 2.36
C TYR A 279 -14.17 -30.88 1.06
N PHE A 280 -13.00 -30.23 1.07
CA PHE A 280 -12.39 -29.73 -0.16
C PHE A 280 -11.56 -30.82 -0.82
N THR A 281 -11.88 -31.04 -2.08
CA THR A 281 -11.15 -31.86 -3.03
C THR A 281 -10.41 -30.96 -4.01
N LEU A 282 -9.41 -31.49 -4.72
CA LEU A 282 -8.69 -30.74 -5.78
C LEU A 282 -9.49 -30.67 -7.10
N GLU A 283 -10.68 -31.27 -7.15
CA GLU A 283 -11.67 -31.20 -8.24
C GLU A 283 -12.73 -30.12 -7.98
#